data_AF-A0A943JAM0-F1
#
_entry.id   AF-A0A943JAM0-F1
#
_cell.length_a   1.000
_cell.length_b   1.000
_cell.length_c   1.000
_cell.angle_alpha   90.00
_cell.angle_beta   90.00
_cell.angle_gamma   90.00
#
_symmetry.space_group_name_H-M   'P 1'
#
loop_
_entity.id
_entity.type
_entity.pdbx_description
1 polymer ?
#
loop_
_entity_poly.entity_id
_entity_poly.type
_entity_poly.pdbx_seq_one_letter_code
_entity_poly.pdbx_strand_id
1 'polypeptide(L)'
;MKDFLKFTLATVTGIILSSIVLFIISMVTLFGIMSASDTETIVKKNSVMMLDLNGTLVERTQEDPLGILSQLFGDESNTYGLDDILSSIQKAKENENIKGIYLQASSLGTSYASLQEIRNALLDFKESGKFVIAYADSYTQGLYYLSSAADKVLLNPKGMIEWRGIASAPLFYKDLLQKIGVEMQVFKVGTYKSAVEPFIATEMSPANREQVTAFITSIWGQVTEGVSTSRNIPVDSLNVYADRMLMFYPSEESVKCGLADTLIYRNDVRNYLKKLVEIDEDDNLPIVGLSDMMNVKKNVPKDKSGNIVAVYYASGEITDYPSSATSEDGIVGSKVIRDLRKLKDDNDVKAVVLRVNSPGGSAFASEQIWHAVKELKTKKPVIVSMGDYAASGGYYISCVADTIVAEPTTLTGSIGIFGIIPNVKGLTDKIGLSYDVVKTNKYADFGNIMRPFNEDERSLLQMMITEGYDTFVSRCAEGRHMTKEAIEKIAEGRVWTGETAKKLGLVDELGGIDKALDIAVAKAGIEGYTVVSYPAKQDFFSSLLDTKPTNYVESQLLKSKLGEFYQQFGLLKNLQEQSMIQARIPFELNIK
;
A
#
# COMPACT_ATOMS: atom_id res chain seq x y z
N MET A 1 34.76 6.93 -53.44
CA MET A 1 33.28 7.06 -53.36
C MET A 1 32.54 5.74 -53.56
N LYS A 2 32.87 4.91 -54.57
CA LYS A 2 32.20 3.61 -54.78
C LYS A 2 32.35 2.65 -53.60
N ASP A 3 33.54 2.54 -53.03
CA ASP A 3 33.77 1.63 -51.88
C ASP A 3 33.07 2.11 -50.61
N PHE A 4 33.04 3.43 -50.36
CA PHE A 4 32.27 4.01 -49.26
C PHE A 4 30.78 3.67 -49.35
N LEU A 5 30.15 3.89 -50.51
CA LEU A 5 28.74 3.55 -50.71
C LEU A 5 28.47 2.05 -50.57
N LYS A 6 29.39 1.19 -51.03
CA LYS A 6 29.30 -0.27 -50.90
C LYS A 6 29.34 -0.71 -49.44
N PHE A 7 30.28 -0.22 -48.64
CA PHE A 7 30.38 -0.58 -47.22
C PHE A 7 29.25 0.03 -46.39
N THR A 8 28.80 1.25 -46.69
CA THR A 8 27.64 1.85 -46.03
C THR A 8 26.37 1.05 -46.31
N LEU A 9 26.09 0.68 -47.57
CA LEU A 9 24.92 -0.14 -47.89
C LEU A 9 25.02 -1.55 -47.28
N ALA A 10 26.20 -2.19 -47.31
CA ALA A 10 26.39 -3.49 -46.66
C ALA A 10 26.15 -3.43 -45.14
N THR A 11 26.60 -2.35 -44.49
CA THR A 11 26.36 -2.11 -43.06
C THR A 11 24.88 -1.86 -42.79
N VAL A 12 24.21 -1.03 -43.59
CA VAL A 12 22.76 -0.78 -43.46
C VAL A 12 21.97 -2.08 -43.66
N THR A 13 22.29 -2.87 -44.68
CA THR A 13 21.65 -4.18 -44.90
C THR A 13 21.95 -5.15 -43.76
N GLY A 14 23.18 -5.18 -43.25
CA GLY A 14 23.54 -5.99 -42.08
C GLY A 14 22.76 -5.59 -40.82
N ILE A 15 22.59 -4.28 -40.59
CA ILE A 15 21.77 -3.75 -39.49
C ILE A 15 20.31 -4.13 -39.66
N ILE A 16 19.74 -3.99 -40.86
CA ILE A 16 18.34 -4.35 -41.13
C ILE A 16 18.12 -5.85 -40.90
N LEU A 17 18.98 -6.71 -41.47
CA LEU A 17 18.86 -8.16 -41.32
C LEU A 17 19.04 -8.60 -39.87
N SER A 18 20.04 -8.07 -39.16
CA SER A 18 20.22 -8.38 -37.73
C SER A 18 19.05 -7.87 -36.90
N SER A 19 18.48 -6.70 -37.20
CA SER A 19 17.29 -6.19 -36.52
C SER A 19 16.06 -7.08 -36.74
N ILE A 20 15.86 -7.62 -37.94
CA ILE A 20 14.76 -8.55 -38.25
C ILE A 20 14.94 -9.87 -37.48
N VAL A 21 16.16 -10.41 -37.44
CA VAL A 21 16.46 -11.64 -36.70
C VAL A 21 16.27 -11.43 -35.20
N LEU A 22 16.78 -10.32 -34.65
CA LEU A 22 16.59 -9.95 -33.25
C LEU A 22 15.10 -9.75 -32.92
N PHE A 23 14.34 -9.15 -33.83
CA PHE A 23 12.89 -8.99 -33.68
C PHE A 23 12.19 -10.35 -33.59
N ILE A 24 12.51 -11.30 -34.47
CA ILE A 24 11.93 -12.66 -34.42
C ILE A 24 12.34 -13.39 -33.15
N ILE A 25 13.60 -13.32 -32.73
CA ILE A 25 14.06 -13.92 -31.47
C ILE A 25 13.32 -13.29 -30.28
N SER A 26 13.15 -11.96 -30.28
CA SER A 26 12.38 -11.26 -29.25
C SER A 26 10.91 -11.68 -29.24
N MET A 27 10.29 -11.87 -30.41
CA MET A 27 8.90 -12.36 -30.50
C MET A 27 8.79 -13.77 -29.95
N VAL A 28 9.66 -14.70 -30.38
CA VAL A 28 9.62 -16.10 -29.93
C VAL A 28 9.85 -16.20 -28.42
N THR A 29 10.77 -15.41 -27.87
CA THR A 29 10.99 -15.34 -26.42
C THR A 29 9.80 -14.74 -25.68
N LEU A 30 9.18 -13.67 -26.20
CA LEU A 30 7.94 -13.10 -25.65
C LEU A 30 6.80 -14.14 -25.63
N PHE A 31 6.56 -14.82 -26.75
CA PHE A 31 5.53 -15.85 -26.87
C PHE A 31 5.79 -17.04 -25.96
N GLY A 32 7.06 -17.42 -25.76
CA GLY A 32 7.45 -18.47 -24.83
C GLY A 32 7.15 -18.08 -23.37
N ILE A 33 7.45 -16.85 -22.99
CA ILE A 33 7.14 -16.31 -21.65
C ILE A 33 5.61 -16.28 -21.43
N MET A 34 4.85 -15.77 -22.40
CA MET A 34 3.38 -15.69 -22.32
C MET A 34 2.71 -17.06 -22.23
N SER A 35 3.22 -18.05 -22.96
CA SER A 35 2.64 -19.40 -22.94
C SER A 35 2.89 -20.12 -21.60
N ALA A 36 3.92 -19.72 -20.85
CA ALA A 36 4.23 -20.29 -19.55
C ALA A 36 3.31 -19.75 -18.44
N SER A 37 2.90 -18.47 -18.50
CA SER A 37 2.08 -17.83 -17.47
C SER A 37 0.62 -18.31 -17.45
N ASP A 38 0.07 -18.72 -18.60
CA ASP A 38 -1.35 -19.12 -18.74
C ASP A 38 -1.63 -20.60 -18.43
N THR A 39 -0.63 -21.37 -17.98
CA THR A 39 -0.84 -22.80 -17.69
C THR A 39 -1.43 -23.01 -16.30
N GLU A 40 -2.56 -23.71 -16.26
CA GLU A 40 -3.19 -24.16 -15.01
C GLU A 40 -2.22 -25.03 -14.21
N THR A 41 -2.03 -24.67 -12.94
CA THR A 41 -1.16 -25.43 -12.04
C THR A 41 -1.94 -26.58 -11.39
N ILE A 42 -1.46 -27.81 -11.60
CA ILE A 42 -1.96 -29.01 -10.93
C ILE A 42 -1.12 -29.28 -9.67
N VAL A 43 -1.74 -29.14 -8.50
CA VAL A 43 -1.09 -29.38 -7.20
C VAL A 43 -0.89 -30.87 -6.97
N LYS A 44 0.36 -31.31 -6.78
CA LYS A 44 0.72 -32.70 -6.46
C LYS A 44 0.29 -33.06 -5.04
N LYS A 45 -0.03 -34.33 -4.79
CA LYS A 45 -0.34 -34.83 -3.44
C LYS A 45 0.82 -34.56 -2.47
N ASN A 46 0.49 -34.26 -1.21
CA ASN A 46 1.44 -33.98 -0.13
C ASN A 46 2.35 -32.75 -0.40
N SER A 47 1.80 -31.75 -1.11
CA SER A 47 2.50 -30.49 -1.37
C SER A 47 2.48 -29.56 -0.16
N VAL A 48 3.49 -28.72 -0.05
CA VAL A 48 3.55 -27.58 0.88
C VAL A 48 3.57 -26.29 0.08
N MET A 49 2.69 -25.37 0.41
CA MET A 49 2.72 -24.03 -0.19
C MET A 49 3.85 -23.23 0.44
N MET A 50 4.72 -22.63 -0.36
CA MET A 50 5.80 -21.76 0.13
C MET A 50 5.46 -20.31 -0.13
N LEU A 51 5.43 -19.52 0.94
CA LEU A 51 5.42 -18.06 0.90
C LEU A 51 6.83 -17.58 1.22
N ASP A 52 7.59 -17.28 0.18
CA ASP A 52 8.87 -16.57 0.32
C ASP A 52 8.60 -15.08 0.38
N LEU A 53 8.77 -14.48 1.55
CA LEU A 53 8.51 -13.08 1.82
C LEU A 53 9.84 -12.32 1.78
N ASN A 54 10.25 -11.93 0.57
CA ASN A 54 11.48 -11.18 0.32
C ASN A 54 11.26 -10.05 -0.71
N GLY A 55 10.95 -8.84 -0.26
CA GLY A 55 10.67 -7.71 -1.15
C GLY A 55 9.72 -6.68 -0.56
N THR A 56 8.81 -6.14 -1.37
CA THR A 56 7.81 -5.15 -0.95
C THR A 56 6.39 -5.66 -1.21
N LEU A 57 5.47 -5.36 -0.30
CA LEU A 57 4.05 -5.67 -0.48
C LEU A 57 3.29 -4.44 -0.96
N VAL A 58 2.46 -4.62 -1.98
CA VAL A 58 1.48 -3.62 -2.44
C VAL A 58 0.08 -4.22 -2.36
N GLU A 59 -0.97 -3.38 -2.38
CA GLU A 59 -2.36 -3.87 -2.41
C GLU A 59 -2.61 -4.87 -3.54
N ARG A 60 -2.07 -4.54 -4.72
CA ARG A 60 -2.28 -5.31 -5.95
C ARG A 60 -1.15 -5.10 -6.94
N THR A 61 -0.59 -6.20 -7.43
CA THR A 61 0.45 -6.19 -8.47
C THR A 61 -0.14 -5.85 -9.83
N GLN A 62 0.67 -5.20 -10.67
CA GLN A 62 0.49 -5.13 -12.12
C GLN A 62 1.56 -6.00 -12.76
N GLU A 63 1.29 -6.55 -13.95
CA GLU A 63 2.34 -7.22 -14.72
C GLU A 63 3.35 -6.18 -15.20
N ASP A 64 4.61 -6.33 -14.79
CA ASP A 64 5.73 -5.48 -15.22
C ASP A 64 6.64 -6.23 -16.22
N PRO A 65 6.57 -5.88 -17.51
CA PRO A 65 7.43 -6.45 -18.54
C PRO A 65 8.93 -6.24 -18.30
N LEU A 66 9.30 -5.16 -17.62
CA LEU A 66 10.70 -4.82 -17.29
C LEU A 66 11.18 -5.52 -16.01
N GLY A 67 10.26 -6.02 -15.17
CA GLY A 67 10.59 -6.85 -14.01
C GLY A 67 11.32 -8.15 -14.42
N ILE A 68 10.92 -8.74 -15.54
CA ILE A 68 11.57 -9.93 -16.12
C ILE A 68 13.01 -9.60 -16.57
N LEU A 69 13.23 -8.41 -17.12
CA LEU A 69 14.58 -7.92 -17.47
C LEU A 69 15.42 -7.69 -16.23
N SER A 70 14.85 -7.11 -15.17
CA SER A 70 15.56 -6.84 -13.89
C SER A 70 16.01 -8.12 -13.20
N GLN A 71 15.17 -9.16 -13.23
CA GLN A 71 15.51 -10.50 -12.74
C GLN A 71 16.66 -11.14 -13.54
N LEU A 72 16.77 -10.80 -14.83
CA LEU A 72 17.86 -11.25 -15.72
C LEU A 72 19.19 -10.52 -15.46
N PHE A 73 19.13 -9.31 -14.88
CA PHE A 73 20.29 -8.50 -14.49
C PHE A 73 20.65 -8.57 -13.00
N GLY A 74 19.96 -9.41 -12.22
CA GLY A 74 20.31 -9.71 -10.82
C GLY A 74 19.73 -8.75 -9.77
N ASP A 75 18.69 -7.99 -10.09
CA ASP A 75 17.93 -7.22 -9.09
C ASP A 75 16.87 -8.15 -8.45
N GLU A 76 17.07 -8.55 -7.19
CA GLU A 76 16.32 -9.63 -6.50
C GLU A 76 15.08 -9.15 -5.70
N SER A 77 14.74 -7.86 -5.70
CA SER A 77 13.61 -7.38 -4.87
C SER A 77 12.26 -7.70 -5.52
N ASN A 78 11.53 -8.68 -4.99
CA ASN A 78 10.20 -9.03 -5.48
C ASN A 78 9.14 -7.99 -5.05
N THR A 79 8.09 -7.83 -5.86
CA THR A 79 6.89 -7.09 -5.48
C THR A 79 5.73 -8.08 -5.35
N TYR A 80 5.07 -8.11 -4.19
CA TYR A 80 3.97 -9.01 -3.90
C TYR A 80 2.65 -8.25 -3.86
N GLY A 81 1.58 -8.87 -4.35
CA GLY A 81 0.21 -8.38 -4.20
C GLY A 81 -0.42 -8.97 -2.95
N LEU A 82 -0.98 -8.12 -2.07
CA LEU A 82 -1.75 -8.60 -0.93
C LEU A 82 -2.94 -9.45 -1.39
N ASP A 83 -3.62 -9.04 -2.47
CA ASP A 83 -4.70 -9.80 -3.10
C ASP A 83 -4.26 -11.21 -3.53
N ASP A 84 -3.07 -11.32 -4.14
CA ASP A 84 -2.50 -12.59 -4.58
C ASP A 84 -2.13 -13.50 -3.40
N ILE A 85 -1.58 -12.95 -2.31
CA ILE A 85 -1.24 -13.71 -1.09
C ILE A 85 -2.51 -14.23 -0.42
N LEU A 86 -3.49 -13.36 -0.14
CA LEU A 86 -4.74 -13.75 0.54
C LEU A 86 -5.51 -14.80 -0.27
N SER A 87 -5.66 -14.57 -1.58
CA SER A 87 -6.30 -15.52 -2.49
C SER A 87 -5.57 -16.87 -2.52
N SER A 88 -4.23 -16.87 -2.53
CA SER A 88 -3.43 -18.09 -2.53
C SER A 88 -3.52 -18.87 -1.21
N ILE A 89 -3.55 -18.18 -0.06
CA ILE A 89 -3.78 -18.80 1.24
C ILE A 89 -5.16 -19.47 1.28
N GLN A 90 -6.21 -18.79 0.79
CA GLN A 90 -7.55 -19.36 0.72
C GLN A 90 -7.60 -20.60 -0.19
N LYS A 91 -6.99 -20.54 -1.37
CA LYS A 91 -6.89 -21.71 -2.26
C LYS A 91 -6.13 -22.87 -1.60
N ALA A 92 -5.06 -22.57 -0.87
CA ALA A 92 -4.32 -23.58 -0.12
C ALA A 92 -5.15 -24.20 1.00
N LYS A 93 -6.01 -23.42 1.68
CA LYS A 93 -6.95 -23.91 2.69
C LYS A 93 -7.92 -24.92 2.09
N GLU A 94 -8.47 -24.63 0.91
CA GLU A 94 -9.48 -25.47 0.23
C GLU A 94 -8.89 -26.67 -0.54
N ASN A 95 -7.60 -26.69 -0.82
CA ASN A 95 -6.97 -27.74 -1.64
C ASN A 95 -6.46 -28.92 -0.79
N GLU A 96 -7.03 -30.11 -0.94
CA GLU A 96 -6.68 -31.31 -0.16
C GLU A 96 -5.23 -31.81 -0.36
N ASN A 97 -4.61 -31.46 -1.50
CA ASN A 97 -3.25 -31.84 -1.82
C ASN A 97 -2.20 -30.96 -1.11
N ILE A 98 -2.59 -29.77 -0.65
CA ILE A 98 -1.75 -28.91 0.20
C ILE A 98 -1.90 -29.37 1.66
N LYS A 99 -0.78 -29.68 2.32
CA LYS A 99 -0.76 -30.14 3.72
C LYS A 99 -0.40 -29.05 4.73
N GLY A 100 0.20 -27.97 4.25
CA GLY A 100 0.56 -26.83 5.08
C GLY A 100 1.19 -25.69 4.30
N ILE A 101 1.49 -24.62 5.02
CA ILE A 101 2.21 -23.44 4.52
C ILE A 101 3.59 -23.38 5.18
N TYR A 102 4.61 -23.14 4.37
CA TYR A 102 5.96 -22.79 4.79
C TYR A 102 6.18 -21.28 4.55
N LEU A 103 6.32 -20.52 5.63
CA LEU A 103 6.62 -19.10 5.60
C LEU A 103 8.16 -18.93 5.67
N GLN A 104 8.75 -18.55 4.55
CA GLN A 104 10.14 -18.13 4.51
C GLN A 104 10.21 -16.61 4.68
N ALA A 105 10.47 -16.19 5.92
CA ALA A 105 10.29 -14.82 6.37
C ALA A 105 11.61 -14.03 6.30
N SER A 106 12.05 -13.68 5.09
CA SER A 106 13.36 -13.04 4.88
C SER A 106 13.34 -11.54 5.19
N SER A 107 12.62 -10.74 4.39
CA SER A 107 12.50 -9.29 4.56
C SER A 107 11.35 -8.76 3.72
N LEU A 108 10.33 -8.19 4.32
CA LEU A 108 9.16 -7.65 3.60
C LEU A 108 8.89 -6.22 4.03
N GLY A 109 9.02 -5.27 3.09
CA GLY A 109 8.59 -3.89 3.28
C GLY A 109 7.08 -3.78 3.18
N THR A 110 6.40 -3.58 4.31
CA THR A 110 4.95 -3.43 4.39
C THR A 110 4.53 -2.81 5.73
N SER A 111 3.24 -2.47 5.89
CA SER A 111 2.67 -1.95 7.13
C SER A 111 2.10 -3.06 8.03
N TYR A 112 1.89 -2.76 9.30
CA TYR A 112 1.27 -3.70 10.25
C TYR A 112 -0.17 -4.08 9.91
N ALA A 113 -0.94 -3.22 9.22
CA ALA A 113 -2.31 -3.55 8.83
C ALA A 113 -2.34 -4.66 7.78
N SER A 114 -1.56 -4.53 6.71
CA SER A 114 -1.39 -5.61 5.73
C SER A 114 -0.82 -6.89 6.35
N LEU A 115 0.15 -6.79 7.28
CA LEU A 115 0.64 -7.96 8.02
C LEU A 115 -0.46 -8.60 8.88
N GLN A 116 -1.35 -7.80 9.46
CA GLN A 116 -2.49 -8.28 10.24
C GLN A 116 -3.51 -9.02 9.36
N GLU A 117 -3.78 -8.56 8.15
CA GLU A 117 -4.62 -9.28 7.18
C GLU A 117 -4.01 -10.64 6.80
N ILE A 118 -2.71 -10.69 6.46
CA ILE A 118 -2.05 -11.97 6.15
C ILE A 118 -2.04 -12.88 7.40
N ARG A 119 -1.78 -12.31 8.58
CA ARG A 119 -1.81 -13.05 9.85
C ARG A 119 -3.18 -13.67 10.10
N ASN A 120 -4.26 -12.91 9.89
CA ASN A 120 -5.63 -13.39 10.06
C ASN A 120 -5.94 -14.52 9.07
N ALA A 121 -5.52 -14.40 7.81
CA ALA A 121 -5.67 -15.45 6.81
C ALA A 121 -4.89 -16.73 7.18
N LEU A 122 -3.71 -16.60 7.78
CA LEU A 122 -2.95 -17.75 8.28
C LEU A 122 -3.62 -18.42 9.50
N LEU A 123 -4.20 -17.63 10.40
CA LEU A 123 -4.96 -18.16 11.54
C LEU A 123 -6.20 -18.92 11.05
N ASP A 124 -6.94 -18.34 10.11
CA ASP A 124 -8.08 -18.99 9.45
C ASP A 124 -7.68 -20.26 8.67
N PHE A 125 -6.53 -20.24 7.99
CA PHE A 125 -5.96 -21.42 7.33
C PHE A 125 -5.73 -22.57 8.32
N LYS A 126 -5.20 -22.28 9.52
CA LYS A 126 -4.93 -23.29 10.55
C LYS A 126 -6.19 -23.97 11.08
N GLU A 127 -7.36 -23.33 10.99
CA GLU A 127 -8.64 -23.96 11.36
C GLU A 127 -8.96 -25.17 10.47
N SER A 128 -8.36 -25.29 9.28
CA SER A 128 -8.47 -26.48 8.42
C SER A 128 -7.68 -27.70 8.93
N GLY A 129 -6.91 -27.56 10.01
CA GLY A 129 -6.03 -28.60 10.56
C GLY A 129 -4.71 -28.77 9.83
N LYS A 130 -4.44 -27.93 8.82
CA LYS A 130 -3.16 -27.88 8.09
C LYS A 130 -2.13 -27.06 8.86
N PHE A 131 -0.86 -27.44 8.76
CA PHE A 131 0.20 -26.78 9.52
C PHE A 131 0.67 -25.47 8.87
N VAL A 132 1.21 -24.57 9.69
CA VAL A 132 2.00 -23.40 9.27
C VAL A 132 3.35 -23.44 9.97
N ILE A 133 4.44 -23.46 9.21
CA ILE A 133 5.82 -23.44 9.73
C ILE A 133 6.51 -22.17 9.23
N ALA A 134 7.09 -21.38 10.13
CA ALA A 134 7.88 -20.21 9.78
C ALA A 134 9.37 -20.46 9.98
N TYR A 135 10.19 -19.95 9.07
CA TYR A 135 11.65 -19.96 9.18
C TYR A 135 12.25 -18.63 8.73
N ALA A 136 13.28 -18.18 9.45
CA ALA A 136 14.19 -17.15 8.96
C ALA A 136 15.60 -17.32 9.53
N ASP A 137 16.60 -16.87 8.76
CA ASP A 137 17.94 -16.65 9.29
C ASP A 137 17.96 -15.45 10.23
N SER A 138 17.16 -14.43 9.95
CA SER A 138 16.90 -13.31 10.85
C SER A 138 15.50 -12.81 10.59
N TYR A 139 14.71 -12.64 11.64
CA TYR A 139 13.37 -12.05 11.52
C TYR A 139 13.45 -10.55 11.72
N THR A 140 12.88 -9.78 10.80
CA THR A 140 12.49 -8.39 11.08
C THR A 140 11.32 -8.38 12.06
N GLN A 141 11.09 -7.27 12.76
CA GLN A 141 10.00 -7.19 13.74
C GLN A 141 8.61 -7.47 13.13
N GLY A 142 8.34 -6.91 11.94
CA GLY A 142 7.06 -7.13 11.24
C GLY A 142 6.88 -8.59 10.80
N LEU A 143 7.94 -9.20 10.26
CA LEU A 143 7.86 -10.61 9.84
C LEU A 143 7.87 -11.56 11.03
N TYR A 144 8.47 -11.20 12.17
CA TYR A 144 8.31 -11.94 13.41
C TYR A 144 6.87 -11.87 13.92
N TYR A 145 6.26 -10.67 13.92
CA TYR A 145 4.84 -10.51 14.24
C TYR A 145 3.98 -11.43 13.38
N LEU A 146 4.16 -11.46 12.05
CA LEU A 146 3.44 -12.39 11.18
C LEU A 146 3.73 -13.86 11.53
N SER A 147 5.00 -14.23 11.60
CA SER A 147 5.49 -15.60 11.82
C SER A 147 5.05 -16.17 13.16
N SER A 148 4.81 -15.34 14.17
CA SER A 148 4.34 -15.79 15.48
C SER A 148 2.97 -16.47 15.45
N ALA A 149 2.18 -16.34 14.37
CA ALA A 149 0.93 -17.09 14.17
C ALA A 149 1.15 -18.54 13.70
N ALA A 150 2.36 -18.86 13.21
CA ALA A 150 2.72 -20.22 12.80
C ALA A 150 2.65 -21.21 13.97
N ASP A 151 2.49 -22.48 13.67
CA ASP A 151 2.57 -23.56 14.66
C ASP A 151 3.98 -23.71 15.22
N LYS A 152 4.99 -23.42 14.39
CA LYS A 152 6.40 -23.38 14.78
C LYS A 152 7.13 -22.20 14.15
N VAL A 153 7.88 -21.49 14.98
CA VAL A 153 8.83 -20.44 14.58
C VAL A 153 10.23 -21.02 14.70
N LEU A 154 10.85 -21.30 13.55
CA LEU A 154 12.17 -21.90 13.42
C LEU A 154 13.21 -20.80 13.18
N LEU A 155 14.27 -20.77 13.99
CA LEU A 155 15.31 -19.75 13.90
C LEU A 155 16.65 -20.39 13.55
N ASN A 156 17.48 -19.72 12.75
CA ASN A 156 18.86 -20.17 12.54
C ASN A 156 19.66 -20.17 13.87
N PRO A 157 20.52 -21.18 14.16
CA PRO A 157 21.36 -21.18 15.36
C PRO A 157 22.28 -19.95 15.52
N LYS A 158 22.56 -19.23 14.43
CA LYS A 158 23.30 -17.95 14.41
C LYS A 158 22.45 -16.78 13.94
N GLY A 159 21.13 -16.94 14.01
CA GLY A 159 20.14 -15.94 13.66
C GLY A 159 19.70 -15.05 14.81
N MET A 160 18.85 -14.08 14.49
CA MET A 160 18.27 -13.13 15.44
C MET A 160 16.79 -12.85 15.16
N ILE A 161 16.07 -12.40 16.18
CA ILE A 161 14.71 -11.87 16.05
C ILE A 161 14.78 -10.40 16.45
N GLU A 162 14.50 -9.51 15.51
CA GLU A 162 14.35 -8.09 15.81
C GLU A 162 13.04 -7.88 16.59
N TRP A 163 13.17 -7.40 17.83
CA TRP A 163 12.06 -7.05 18.69
C TRP A 163 12.51 -5.90 19.58
N ARG A 164 12.04 -4.68 19.30
CA ARG A 164 12.56 -3.43 19.88
C ARG A 164 11.53 -2.31 20.02
N GLY A 165 10.25 -2.60 19.79
CA GLY A 165 9.19 -1.58 19.82
C GLY A 165 9.11 -0.76 18.53
N ILE A 166 8.42 0.38 18.60
CA ILE A 166 8.12 1.21 17.43
C ILE A 166 8.60 2.64 17.66
N ALA A 167 9.31 3.20 16.68
CA ALA A 167 9.68 4.61 16.65
C ALA A 167 9.17 5.33 15.39
N SER A 168 8.92 6.64 15.53
CA SER A 168 8.61 7.55 14.41
C SER A 168 9.64 8.68 14.38
N ALA A 169 10.31 8.85 13.25
CA ALA A 169 11.39 9.82 13.08
C ALA A 169 11.25 10.59 11.74
N PRO A 170 10.31 11.54 11.63
CA PRO A 170 10.16 12.34 10.42
C PRO A 170 11.30 13.33 10.24
N LEU A 171 11.61 13.65 8.98
CA LEU A 171 12.61 14.63 8.60
C LEU A 171 11.97 16.02 8.44
N PHE A 172 12.70 17.07 8.83
CA PHE A 172 12.27 18.47 8.72
C PHE A 172 13.23 19.24 7.81
N TYR A 173 12.68 20.00 6.87
CA TYR A 173 13.40 20.67 5.78
C TYR A 173 13.34 22.19 5.85
N LYS A 174 12.64 22.78 6.82
CA LYS A 174 12.47 24.24 6.95
C LYS A 174 13.78 25.02 6.76
N ASP A 175 14.81 24.65 7.53
CA ASP A 175 16.09 25.37 7.50
C ASP A 175 16.85 25.17 6.19
N LEU A 176 16.73 24.00 5.57
CA LEU A 176 17.26 23.75 4.22
C LEU A 176 16.59 24.66 3.19
N LEU A 177 15.25 24.70 3.19
CA LEU A 177 14.45 25.53 2.28
C LEU A 177 14.79 27.01 2.46
N GLN A 178 14.85 27.49 3.71
CA GLN A 178 15.25 28.85 4.02
C GLN A 178 16.68 29.14 3.52
N LYS A 179 17.62 28.20 3.68
CA LYS A 179 19.00 28.32 3.21
C LYS A 179 19.09 28.47 1.68
N ILE A 180 18.24 27.80 0.92
CA ILE A 180 18.17 27.97 -0.54
C ILE A 180 17.28 29.15 -0.97
N GLY A 181 16.58 29.79 -0.04
CA GLY A 181 15.73 30.96 -0.31
C GLY A 181 14.30 30.63 -0.73
N VAL A 182 13.83 29.44 -0.37
CA VAL A 182 12.45 29.00 -0.57
C VAL A 182 11.71 29.09 0.76
N GLU A 183 10.61 29.83 0.79
CA GLU A 183 9.68 29.90 1.91
C GLU A 183 8.41 29.11 1.56
N MET A 184 7.91 28.29 2.48
CA MET A 184 6.67 27.54 2.27
C MET A 184 5.50 28.27 2.91
N GLN A 185 4.60 28.82 2.10
CA GLN A 185 3.41 29.54 2.55
C GLN A 185 2.28 28.55 2.79
N VAL A 186 1.81 28.46 4.04
CA VAL A 186 0.85 27.44 4.48
C VAL A 186 -0.48 28.07 4.90
N PHE A 187 -1.57 27.42 4.49
CA PHE A 187 -2.95 27.68 4.89
C PHE A 187 -3.55 26.38 5.38
N LYS A 188 -4.15 26.33 6.56
CA LYS A 188 -4.71 25.07 7.07
C LYS A 188 -5.88 25.27 8.01
N VAL A 189 -6.69 24.23 8.14
CA VAL A 189 -7.61 24.05 9.27
C VAL A 189 -7.34 22.66 9.87
N GLY A 190 -7.16 22.63 11.19
CA GLY A 190 -6.80 21.44 11.93
C GLY A 190 -5.54 21.60 12.79
N THR A 191 -5.73 21.55 14.10
CA THR A 191 -4.65 21.54 15.10
C THR A 191 -3.65 20.40 14.86
N TYR A 192 -4.17 19.21 14.59
CA TYR A 192 -3.40 17.98 14.35
C TYR A 192 -3.01 17.78 12.88
N LYS A 193 -3.43 18.68 11.98
CA LYS A 193 -3.03 18.63 10.57
C LYS A 193 -1.56 19.02 10.41
N SER A 194 -0.68 18.02 10.45
CA SER A 194 0.77 18.19 10.58
C SER A 194 1.57 17.94 9.29
N ALA A 195 0.92 17.74 8.14
CA ALA A 195 1.58 17.45 6.85
C ALA A 195 2.52 18.55 6.39
N VAL A 196 2.25 19.75 6.87
CA VAL A 196 2.98 20.96 6.58
C VAL A 196 4.17 21.16 7.51
N GLU A 197 4.23 20.48 8.67
CA GLU A 197 5.25 20.71 9.70
C GLU A 197 6.68 20.48 9.20
N PRO A 198 6.99 19.41 8.42
CA PRO A 198 8.32 19.24 7.82
C PRO A 198 8.82 20.45 7.05
N PHE A 199 7.91 21.25 6.49
CA PHE A 199 8.22 22.38 5.62
C PHE A 199 8.34 23.71 6.37
N ILE A 200 7.75 23.83 7.56
CA ILE A 200 7.64 25.11 8.30
C ILE A 200 8.23 25.07 9.72
N ALA A 201 8.56 23.88 10.22
CA ALA A 201 9.11 23.64 11.55
C ALA A 201 10.42 22.85 11.48
N THR A 202 11.10 22.73 12.62
CA THR A 202 12.32 21.93 12.79
C THR A 202 12.10 20.70 13.67
N GLU A 203 10.90 20.59 14.26
CA GLU A 203 10.48 19.48 15.11
C GLU A 203 8.95 19.38 15.13
N MET A 204 8.42 18.25 15.63
CA MET A 204 6.99 18.05 15.78
C MET A 204 6.38 19.08 16.74
N SER A 205 5.22 19.64 16.38
CA SER A 205 4.41 20.38 17.34
C SER A 205 3.95 19.48 18.51
N PRO A 206 3.56 20.04 19.66
CA PRO A 206 2.99 19.25 20.76
C PRO A 206 1.78 18.41 20.34
N ALA A 207 0.90 18.96 19.50
CA ALA A 207 -0.27 18.26 18.97
C ALA A 207 0.13 17.09 18.04
N ASN A 208 1.10 17.32 17.15
CA ASN A 208 1.61 16.26 16.29
C ASN A 208 2.28 15.15 17.11
N ARG A 209 3.09 15.51 18.10
CA ARG A 209 3.73 14.55 19.01
C ARG A 209 2.70 13.73 19.79
N GLU A 210 1.62 14.34 20.26
CA GLU A 210 0.52 13.65 20.93
C GLU A 210 -0.12 12.60 20.01
N GLN A 211 -0.54 12.98 18.79
CA GLN A 211 -1.19 12.02 17.89
C GLN A 211 -0.23 10.89 17.47
N VAL A 212 1.05 11.21 17.19
CA VAL A 212 2.05 10.20 16.80
C VAL A 212 2.25 9.22 17.92
N THR A 213 2.43 9.71 19.15
CA THR A 213 2.54 8.87 20.34
C THR A 213 1.32 7.97 20.51
N ALA A 214 0.11 8.52 20.32
CA ALA A 214 -1.13 7.75 20.47
C ALA A 214 -1.22 6.60 19.46
N PHE A 215 -1.01 6.85 18.16
CA PHE A 215 -1.17 5.78 17.18
C PHE A 215 -0.03 4.76 17.22
N ILE A 216 1.23 5.15 17.47
CA ILE A 216 2.32 4.16 17.56
C ILE A 216 2.16 3.27 18.80
N THR A 217 1.66 3.83 19.90
CA THR A 217 1.36 3.06 21.12
C THR A 217 0.23 2.07 20.89
N SER A 218 -0.85 2.49 20.20
CA SER A 218 -1.96 1.60 19.83
C SER A 218 -1.50 0.47 18.91
N ILE A 219 -0.68 0.77 17.88
CA ILE A 219 -0.13 -0.25 16.98
C ILE A 219 0.76 -1.23 17.75
N TRP A 220 1.66 -0.74 18.62
CA TRP A 220 2.52 -1.60 19.41
C TRP A 220 1.72 -2.51 20.38
N GLY A 221 0.63 -1.97 20.94
CA GLY A 221 -0.33 -2.75 21.72
C GLY A 221 -0.93 -3.91 20.92
N GLN A 222 -1.36 -3.67 19.68
CA GLN A 222 -1.90 -4.72 18.80
C GLN A 222 -0.84 -5.77 18.45
N VAL A 223 0.40 -5.34 18.18
CA VAL A 223 1.52 -6.25 17.86
C VAL A 223 1.87 -7.14 19.04
N THR A 224 2.03 -6.56 20.23
CA THR A 224 2.34 -7.30 21.46
C THR A 224 1.20 -8.23 21.89
N GLU A 225 -0.06 -7.79 21.79
CA GLU A 225 -1.23 -8.62 22.10
C GLU A 225 -1.34 -9.83 21.14
N GLY A 226 -1.10 -9.58 19.84
CA GLY A 226 -1.09 -10.63 18.83
C GLY A 226 -0.03 -11.70 19.13
N VAL A 227 1.22 -11.29 19.40
CA VAL A 227 2.31 -12.22 19.74
C VAL A 227 2.05 -12.91 21.09
N SER A 228 1.54 -12.17 22.08
CA SER A 228 1.19 -12.70 23.40
C SER A 228 0.20 -13.85 23.27
N THR A 229 -0.85 -13.67 22.48
CA THR A 229 -1.87 -14.68 22.22
C THR A 229 -1.30 -15.91 21.54
N SER A 230 -0.49 -15.76 20.50
CA SER A 230 -0.03 -16.90 19.70
C SER A 230 1.18 -17.63 20.28
N ARG A 231 1.98 -16.95 21.11
CA ARG A 231 3.20 -17.52 21.74
C ARG A 231 3.02 -17.81 23.23
N ASN A 232 1.90 -17.41 23.84
CA ASN A 232 1.64 -17.52 25.27
C ASN A 232 2.73 -16.82 26.11
N ILE A 233 3.13 -15.61 25.70
CA ILE A 233 4.12 -14.77 26.38
C ILE A 233 3.41 -13.51 26.87
N PRO A 234 3.42 -13.18 28.17
CA PRO A 234 2.79 -11.95 28.66
C PRO A 234 3.30 -10.69 27.95
N VAL A 235 2.40 -9.74 27.69
CA VAL A 235 2.72 -8.45 27.05
C VAL A 235 3.83 -7.70 27.81
N ASP A 236 3.80 -7.71 29.14
CA ASP A 236 4.86 -7.10 29.97
C ASP A 236 6.23 -7.72 29.71
N SER A 237 6.31 -9.04 29.54
CA SER A 237 7.54 -9.74 29.18
C SER A 237 8.01 -9.36 27.78
N LEU A 238 7.09 -9.24 26.82
CA LEU A 238 7.43 -8.79 25.46
C LEU A 238 8.00 -7.37 25.45
N ASN A 239 7.49 -6.47 26.28
CA ASN A 239 8.07 -5.13 26.45
C ASN A 239 9.46 -5.18 27.08
N VAL A 240 9.65 -5.99 28.13
CA VAL A 240 10.98 -6.21 28.71
C VAL A 240 11.97 -6.80 27.70
N TYR A 241 11.52 -7.71 26.83
CA TYR A 241 12.36 -8.28 25.77
C TYR A 241 12.78 -7.23 24.74
N ALA A 242 11.87 -6.30 24.41
CA ALA A 242 12.17 -5.18 23.53
C ALA A 242 13.24 -4.26 24.15
N ASP A 243 13.09 -3.91 25.43
CA ASP A 243 14.04 -3.06 26.16
C ASP A 243 15.41 -3.72 26.33
N ARG A 244 15.46 -5.06 26.40
CA ARG A 244 16.71 -5.83 26.51
C ARG A 244 17.45 -6.00 25.19
N MET A 245 16.84 -5.69 24.04
CA MET A 245 17.41 -5.92 22.71
C MET A 245 17.90 -7.36 22.52
N LEU A 246 17.00 -8.35 22.77
CA LEU A 246 17.35 -9.78 22.72
C LEU A 246 17.97 -10.22 21.39
N MET A 247 17.79 -9.47 20.31
CA MET A 247 18.42 -9.73 19.01
C MET A 247 19.95 -9.86 19.06
N PHE A 248 20.63 -9.28 20.06
CA PHE A 248 22.08 -9.36 20.23
C PHE A 248 22.53 -10.48 21.19
N TYR A 249 21.60 -11.24 21.75
CA TYR A 249 21.90 -12.38 22.62
C TYR A 249 22.13 -13.64 21.78
N PRO A 250 22.77 -14.69 22.32
CA PRO A 250 22.78 -16.00 21.69
C PRO A 250 21.35 -16.47 21.35
N SER A 251 21.16 -17.08 20.18
CA SER A 251 19.83 -17.45 19.65
C SER A 251 19.06 -18.42 20.56
N GLU A 252 19.77 -19.16 21.41
CA GLU A 252 19.17 -20.02 22.45
C GLU A 252 18.33 -19.21 23.43
N GLU A 253 18.64 -17.93 23.66
CA GLU A 253 17.86 -17.04 24.51
C GLU A 253 16.47 -16.77 23.92
N SER A 254 16.36 -16.64 22.58
CA SER A 254 15.07 -16.52 21.89
C SER A 254 14.19 -17.75 22.12
N VAL A 255 14.77 -18.94 22.19
CA VAL A 255 14.04 -20.18 22.51
C VAL A 255 13.61 -20.20 23.98
N LYS A 256 14.53 -19.86 24.91
CA LYS A 256 14.21 -19.79 26.35
C LYS A 256 13.11 -18.79 26.66
N CYS A 257 13.08 -17.67 25.95
CA CYS A 257 12.07 -16.62 26.09
C CYS A 257 10.73 -16.98 25.42
N GLY A 258 10.66 -18.11 24.69
CA GLY A 258 9.47 -18.55 23.95
C GLY A 258 9.29 -17.88 22.59
N LEU A 259 10.20 -16.99 22.19
CA LEU A 259 10.11 -16.25 20.93
C LEU A 259 10.29 -17.17 19.71
N ALA A 260 11.17 -18.17 19.82
CA ALA A 260 11.36 -19.22 18.82
C ALA A 260 11.07 -20.60 19.43
N ASP A 261 10.66 -21.58 18.61
CA ASP A 261 10.45 -22.97 19.04
C ASP A 261 11.74 -23.78 19.01
N THR A 262 12.50 -23.65 17.92
CA THR A 262 13.66 -24.51 17.64
C THR A 262 14.72 -23.75 16.86
N LEU A 263 15.98 -24.10 17.11
CA LEU A 263 17.11 -23.67 16.30
C LEU A 263 17.43 -24.71 15.22
N ILE A 264 17.46 -24.30 13.95
CA ILE A 264 17.68 -25.21 12.81
C ILE A 264 18.34 -24.45 11.64
N TYR A 265 19.22 -25.10 10.89
CA TYR A 265 19.78 -24.50 9.68
C TYR A 265 18.79 -24.57 8.51
N ARG A 266 18.82 -23.58 7.63
CA ARG A 266 17.93 -23.49 6.44
C ARG A 266 17.86 -24.79 5.65
N ASN A 267 18.99 -25.46 5.45
CA ASN A 267 19.07 -26.71 4.69
C ASN A 267 18.29 -27.86 5.34
N ASP A 268 18.17 -27.85 6.67
CA ASP A 268 17.50 -28.90 7.44
C ASP A 268 15.98 -28.66 7.56
N VAL A 269 15.49 -27.44 7.28
CA VAL A 269 14.06 -27.11 7.29
C VAL A 269 13.29 -27.98 6.29
N ARG A 270 13.90 -28.29 5.13
CA ARG A 270 13.25 -29.17 4.15
C ARG A 270 13.01 -30.57 4.71
N ASN A 271 13.99 -31.12 5.44
CA ASN A 271 13.85 -32.43 6.08
C ASN A 271 12.81 -32.38 7.22
N TYR A 272 12.75 -31.26 7.94
CA TYR A 272 11.70 -31.01 8.93
C TYR A 272 10.30 -31.04 8.30
N LEU A 273 10.10 -30.36 7.15
CA LEU A 273 8.83 -30.36 6.43
C LEU A 273 8.46 -31.74 5.88
N LYS A 274 9.42 -32.49 5.31
CA LYS A 274 9.18 -33.86 4.80
C LYS A 274 8.59 -34.78 5.88
N LYS A 275 9.08 -34.68 7.11
CA LYS A 275 8.58 -35.44 8.26
C LYS A 275 7.12 -35.10 8.59
N LEU A 276 6.71 -33.84 8.43
CA LEU A 276 5.32 -33.41 8.68
C LEU A 276 4.34 -33.90 7.60
N VAL A 277 4.81 -34.14 6.38
CA VAL A 277 3.97 -34.60 5.26
C VAL A 277 4.15 -36.08 4.93
N GLU A 278 4.88 -36.82 5.79
CA GLU A 278 5.14 -38.26 5.65
C GLU A 278 5.79 -38.62 4.30
N ILE A 279 6.79 -37.85 3.88
CA ILE A 279 7.62 -38.12 2.71
C ILE A 279 9.00 -38.60 3.16
N ASP A 280 9.54 -39.61 2.49
CA ASP A 280 10.87 -40.17 2.78
C ASP A 280 11.99 -39.13 2.60
N GLU A 281 13.08 -39.25 3.38
CA GLU A 281 14.16 -38.27 3.37
C GLU A 281 14.87 -38.15 2.00
N ASP A 282 14.88 -39.22 1.21
CA ASP A 282 15.46 -39.27 -0.14
C ASP A 282 14.53 -38.67 -1.22
N ASP A 283 13.24 -38.54 -0.94
CA ASP A 283 12.25 -38.08 -1.91
C ASP A 283 12.16 -36.54 -2.00
N ASN A 284 11.75 -36.04 -3.16
CA ASN A 284 11.57 -34.60 -3.35
C ASN A 284 10.26 -34.11 -2.71
N LEU A 285 10.36 -33.22 -1.72
CA LEU A 285 9.22 -32.48 -1.18
C LEU A 285 8.59 -31.63 -2.31
N PRO A 286 7.30 -31.85 -2.67
CA PRO A 286 6.60 -31.00 -3.60
C PRO A 286 6.32 -29.64 -2.95
N ILE A 287 6.94 -28.59 -3.48
CA ILE A 287 6.70 -27.20 -3.08
C ILE A 287 5.90 -26.52 -4.17
N VAL A 288 4.91 -25.72 -3.77
CA VAL A 288 4.15 -24.85 -4.68
C VAL A 288 4.38 -23.41 -4.24
N GLY A 289 4.99 -22.59 -5.11
CA GLY A 289 5.24 -21.19 -4.81
C GLY A 289 3.99 -20.33 -4.95
N LEU A 290 4.10 -19.04 -4.59
CA LEU A 290 2.99 -18.09 -4.71
C LEU A 290 2.48 -17.99 -6.16
N SER A 291 3.38 -17.82 -7.14
CA SER A 291 3.01 -17.69 -8.56
C SER A 291 2.24 -18.91 -9.08
N ASP A 292 2.68 -20.11 -8.70
CA ASP A 292 1.98 -21.36 -9.04
C ASP A 292 0.60 -21.43 -8.38
N MET A 293 0.49 -21.04 -7.11
CA MET A 293 -0.79 -21.00 -6.38
C MET A 293 -1.79 -20.00 -6.97
N MET A 294 -1.32 -18.89 -7.56
CA MET A 294 -2.17 -17.97 -8.31
C MET A 294 -2.83 -18.65 -9.52
N ASN A 295 -2.14 -19.61 -10.14
CA ASN A 295 -2.61 -20.37 -11.31
C ASN A 295 -3.40 -21.63 -10.96
N VAL A 296 -3.57 -21.95 -9.67
CA VAL A 296 -4.48 -23.01 -9.21
C VAL A 296 -5.93 -22.56 -9.35
N LYS A 297 -6.77 -23.36 -10.01
CA LYS A 297 -8.21 -23.08 -10.10
C LYS A 297 -8.86 -23.14 -8.71
N LYS A 298 -9.79 -22.21 -8.46
CA LYS A 298 -10.63 -22.26 -7.26
C LYS A 298 -11.46 -23.55 -7.28
N ASN A 299 -11.53 -24.24 -6.14
CA ASN A 299 -12.27 -25.49 -6.00
C ASN A 299 -13.77 -25.23 -5.74
N VAL A 300 -14.33 -24.23 -6.41
CA VAL A 300 -15.71 -23.80 -6.26
C VAL A 300 -16.39 -23.93 -7.62
N PRO A 301 -17.54 -24.64 -7.73
CA PRO A 301 -18.31 -24.65 -8.96
C PRO A 301 -18.57 -23.20 -9.39
N LYS A 302 -18.30 -22.86 -10.66
CA LYS A 302 -18.66 -21.53 -11.18
C LYS A 302 -20.13 -21.28 -10.87
N ASP A 303 -20.36 -20.26 -10.04
CA ASP A 303 -21.70 -19.88 -9.68
C ASP A 303 -22.50 -19.58 -10.96
N LYS A 304 -23.71 -20.14 -11.04
CA LYS A 304 -24.59 -20.01 -12.21
C LYS A 304 -25.55 -18.84 -12.09
N SER A 305 -25.59 -18.16 -10.95
CA SER A 305 -26.52 -17.06 -10.72
C SER A 305 -26.22 -15.83 -11.59
N GLY A 306 -24.94 -15.65 -11.98
CA GLY A 306 -24.47 -14.44 -12.65
C GLY A 306 -24.26 -13.25 -11.70
N ASN A 307 -24.50 -13.41 -10.40
CA ASN A 307 -24.31 -12.36 -9.41
C ASN A 307 -22.83 -12.04 -9.22
N ILE A 308 -22.50 -10.75 -9.21
CA ILE A 308 -21.14 -10.25 -8.99
C ILE A 308 -21.09 -9.41 -7.72
N VAL A 309 -20.07 -9.68 -6.89
CA VAL A 309 -19.59 -8.72 -5.88
C VAL A 309 -18.31 -8.09 -6.43
N ALA A 310 -18.37 -6.78 -6.71
CA ALA A 310 -17.24 -6.06 -7.30
C ALA A 310 -16.30 -5.56 -6.19
N VAL A 311 -15.01 -5.87 -6.28
CA VAL A 311 -13.97 -5.26 -5.44
C VAL A 311 -13.28 -4.18 -6.25
N TYR A 312 -13.48 -2.91 -5.91
CA TYR A 312 -12.80 -1.79 -6.57
C TYR A 312 -11.60 -1.34 -5.73
N TYR A 313 -10.39 -1.52 -6.27
CA TYR A 313 -9.14 -1.09 -5.63
C TYR A 313 -8.89 0.39 -5.92
N ALA A 314 -8.93 1.20 -4.86
CA ALA A 314 -8.54 2.59 -4.84
C ALA A 314 -7.28 2.72 -3.97
N SER A 315 -6.11 2.55 -4.59
CA SER A 315 -4.81 2.54 -3.93
C SER A 315 -3.93 3.68 -4.43
N GLY A 316 -3.21 4.33 -3.51
CA GLY A 316 -2.29 5.43 -3.79
C GLY A 316 -2.87 6.82 -3.55
N GLU A 317 -2.12 7.83 -4.00
CA GLU A 317 -2.49 9.24 -3.87
C GLU A 317 -3.71 9.59 -4.73
N ILE A 318 -4.58 10.48 -4.23
CA ILE A 318 -5.74 10.98 -4.95
C ILE A 318 -5.35 12.21 -5.80
N THR A 319 -5.55 12.12 -7.11
CA THR A 319 -5.25 13.21 -8.06
C THR A 319 -6.45 13.58 -8.92
N ASP A 320 -6.48 14.82 -9.42
CA ASP A 320 -7.56 15.30 -10.29
C ASP A 320 -7.47 14.67 -11.69
N TYR A 321 -6.26 14.64 -12.24
CA TYR A 321 -5.94 14.17 -13.59
C TYR A 321 -4.72 13.24 -13.57
N PRO A 322 -4.54 12.38 -14.60
CA PRO A 322 -3.30 11.64 -14.77
C PRO A 322 -2.13 12.62 -14.89
N SER A 323 -1.10 12.47 -14.04
CA SER A 323 0.14 13.26 -14.15
C SER A 323 1.11 12.59 -15.12
N SER A 324 2.02 13.37 -15.70
CA SER A 324 3.06 12.87 -16.63
C SER A 324 4.29 12.30 -15.93
N ALA A 325 4.51 12.62 -14.65
CA ALA A 325 5.73 12.30 -13.91
C ALA A 325 5.63 11.04 -13.02
N THR A 326 4.43 10.58 -12.70
CA THR A 326 4.18 9.28 -12.08
C THR A 326 3.31 8.48 -13.02
N SER A 327 3.72 7.26 -13.31
CA SER A 327 2.89 6.21 -13.92
C SER A 327 1.52 6.16 -13.26
N GLU A 328 0.57 5.48 -13.90
CA GLU A 328 -0.84 5.30 -13.52
C GLU A 328 -1.12 4.72 -12.10
N ASP A 329 -0.15 4.75 -11.19
CA ASP A 329 -0.15 4.30 -9.81
C ASP A 329 -0.78 5.34 -8.90
N GLY A 330 -2.11 5.39 -8.89
CA GLY A 330 -2.85 6.26 -7.97
C GLY A 330 -4.34 6.31 -8.23
N ILE A 331 -5.06 7.04 -7.36
CA ILE A 331 -6.50 7.24 -7.44
C ILE A 331 -6.77 8.48 -8.29
N VAL A 332 -6.90 8.29 -9.61
CA VAL A 332 -7.28 9.38 -10.52
C VAL A 332 -8.79 9.59 -10.47
N GLY A 333 -9.24 10.75 -9.96
CA GLY A 333 -10.65 11.03 -9.70
C GLY A 333 -11.56 10.77 -10.90
N SER A 334 -11.19 11.29 -12.07
CA SER A 334 -11.97 11.09 -13.31
C SER A 334 -12.11 9.62 -13.74
N LYS A 335 -11.09 8.79 -13.52
CA LYS A 335 -11.10 7.34 -13.80
C LYS A 335 -12.04 6.63 -12.83
N VAL A 336 -11.86 6.87 -11.53
CA VAL A 336 -12.66 6.23 -10.47
C VAL A 336 -14.14 6.57 -10.60
N ILE A 337 -14.49 7.83 -10.82
CA ILE A 337 -15.91 8.27 -10.98
C ILE A 337 -16.58 7.53 -12.14
N ARG A 338 -15.88 7.41 -13.28
CA ARG A 338 -16.39 6.70 -14.45
C ARG A 338 -16.58 5.22 -14.15
N ASP A 339 -15.62 4.59 -13.49
CA ASP A 339 -15.69 3.16 -13.19
C ASP A 339 -16.78 2.85 -12.15
N LEU A 340 -16.91 3.66 -11.09
CA LEU A 340 -18.01 3.54 -10.12
C LEU A 340 -19.38 3.74 -10.78
N ARG A 341 -19.51 4.64 -11.77
CA ARG A 341 -20.74 4.78 -12.56
C ARG A 341 -21.04 3.53 -13.37
N LYS A 342 -20.04 2.92 -14.01
CA LYS A 342 -20.23 1.64 -14.72
C LYS A 342 -20.69 0.54 -13.76
N LEU A 343 -20.06 0.44 -12.58
CA LEU A 343 -20.47 -0.50 -11.54
C LEU A 343 -21.89 -0.21 -11.03
N LYS A 344 -22.32 1.06 -10.95
CA LYS A 344 -23.69 1.44 -10.58
C LYS A 344 -24.74 0.95 -11.58
N ASP A 345 -24.41 0.98 -12.87
CA ASP A 345 -25.37 0.70 -13.96
C ASP A 345 -25.31 -0.75 -14.49
N ASP A 346 -24.33 -1.54 -14.06
CA ASP A 346 -24.21 -2.97 -14.39
C ASP A 346 -25.22 -3.82 -13.58
N ASN A 347 -26.17 -4.50 -14.22
CA ASN A 347 -27.19 -5.27 -13.48
C ASN A 347 -26.65 -6.54 -12.80
N ASP A 348 -25.50 -7.06 -13.22
CA ASP A 348 -24.93 -8.29 -12.65
C ASP A 348 -24.22 -8.01 -11.33
N VAL A 349 -23.68 -6.79 -11.16
CA VAL A 349 -23.07 -6.34 -9.90
C VAL A 349 -24.15 -6.08 -8.85
N LYS A 350 -24.11 -6.82 -7.75
CA LYS A 350 -25.10 -6.75 -6.65
C LYS A 350 -24.63 -5.95 -5.44
N ALA A 351 -23.31 -5.90 -5.21
CA ALA A 351 -22.68 -5.06 -4.20
C ALA A 351 -21.27 -4.65 -4.64
N VAL A 352 -20.75 -3.60 -4.02
CA VAL A 352 -19.39 -3.11 -4.26
C VAL A 352 -18.62 -3.02 -2.95
N VAL A 353 -17.46 -3.67 -2.90
CA VAL A 353 -16.44 -3.44 -1.89
C VAL A 353 -15.43 -2.44 -2.45
N LEU A 354 -15.34 -1.25 -1.84
CA LEU A 354 -14.34 -0.25 -2.17
C LEU A 354 -13.11 -0.49 -1.28
N ARG A 355 -12.06 -1.10 -1.82
CA ARG A 355 -10.78 -1.33 -1.13
C ARG A 355 -9.94 -0.06 -1.20
N VAL A 356 -9.78 0.65 -0.08
CA VAL A 356 -9.09 1.95 -0.02
C VAL A 356 -7.77 1.79 0.71
N ASN A 357 -6.65 2.04 0.00
CA ASN A 357 -5.34 2.24 0.62
C ASN A 357 -4.74 3.57 0.14
N SER A 358 -5.11 4.66 0.82
CA SER A 358 -4.78 6.02 0.38
C SER A 358 -4.38 6.95 1.53
N PRO A 359 -3.27 7.70 1.38
CA PRO A 359 -2.93 8.82 2.25
C PRO A 359 -3.81 10.06 2.01
N GLY A 360 -4.73 10.01 1.02
CA GLY A 360 -5.49 11.16 0.53
C GLY A 360 -4.80 11.84 -0.65
N GLY A 361 -5.00 13.15 -0.80
CA GLY A 361 -4.50 13.92 -1.94
C GLY A 361 -5.40 15.13 -2.23
N SER A 362 -5.76 15.33 -3.50
CA SER A 362 -6.62 16.43 -3.93
C SER A 362 -7.98 16.41 -3.22
N ALA A 363 -8.33 17.53 -2.57
CA ALA A 363 -9.64 17.70 -1.94
C ALA A 363 -10.78 17.75 -2.98
N PHE A 364 -10.51 18.31 -4.18
CA PHE A 364 -11.50 18.39 -5.24
C PHE A 364 -11.86 17.01 -5.79
N ALA A 365 -10.87 16.23 -6.22
CA ALA A 365 -11.10 14.84 -6.65
C ALA A 365 -11.79 14.01 -5.57
N SER A 366 -11.43 14.19 -4.29
CA SER A 366 -12.07 13.49 -3.18
C SER A 366 -13.57 13.79 -3.07
N GLU A 367 -14.01 15.04 -3.19
CA GLU A 367 -15.44 15.41 -3.20
C GLU A 367 -16.17 14.78 -4.40
N GLN A 368 -15.54 14.78 -5.58
CA GLN A 368 -16.15 14.19 -6.78
C GLN A 368 -16.31 12.67 -6.65
N ILE A 369 -15.31 11.97 -6.09
CA ILE A 369 -15.39 10.54 -5.80
C ILE A 369 -16.43 10.28 -4.70
N TRP A 370 -16.43 11.04 -3.61
CA TRP A 370 -17.45 10.93 -2.55
C TRP A 370 -18.86 11.01 -3.12
N HIS A 371 -19.11 11.98 -4.01
CA HIS A 371 -20.40 12.11 -4.68
C HIS A 371 -20.72 10.88 -5.53
N ALA A 372 -19.74 10.32 -6.26
CA ALA A 372 -19.93 9.10 -7.05
C ALA A 372 -20.22 7.86 -6.17
N VAL A 373 -19.56 7.74 -5.01
CA VAL A 373 -19.82 6.67 -4.03
C VAL A 373 -21.22 6.81 -3.44
N LYS A 374 -21.63 8.03 -3.07
CA LYS A 374 -23.00 8.33 -2.61
C LYS A 374 -24.03 7.96 -3.67
N GLU A 375 -23.77 8.29 -4.93
CA GLU A 375 -24.63 7.94 -6.06
C GLU A 375 -24.71 6.43 -6.26
N LEU A 376 -23.60 5.69 -6.15
CA LEU A 376 -23.57 4.23 -6.24
C LEU A 376 -24.42 3.58 -5.13
N LYS A 377 -24.29 4.09 -3.90
CA LYS A 377 -25.03 3.64 -2.71
C LYS A 377 -26.55 3.70 -2.88
N THR A 378 -27.07 4.61 -3.70
CA THR A 378 -28.52 4.69 -3.99
C THR A 378 -29.09 3.44 -4.67
N LYS A 379 -28.24 2.64 -5.33
CA LYS A 379 -28.66 1.44 -6.07
C LYS A 379 -28.11 0.15 -5.47
N LYS A 380 -26.95 0.19 -4.81
CA LYS A 380 -26.19 -1.01 -4.40
C LYS A 380 -25.54 -0.80 -3.05
N PRO A 381 -25.46 -1.83 -2.18
CA PRO A 381 -24.63 -1.77 -1.00
C PRO A 381 -23.18 -1.45 -1.35
N VAL A 382 -22.60 -0.47 -0.67
CA VAL A 382 -21.18 -0.09 -0.79
C VAL A 382 -20.49 -0.27 0.54
N ILE A 383 -19.53 -1.18 0.59
CA ILE A 383 -18.74 -1.49 1.79
C ILE A 383 -17.31 -1.04 1.56
N VAL A 384 -16.76 -0.23 2.45
CA VAL A 384 -15.34 0.13 2.39
C VAL A 384 -14.53 -0.87 3.19
N SER A 385 -13.44 -1.36 2.59
CA SER A 385 -12.36 -2.07 3.29
C SER A 385 -11.14 -1.16 3.26
N MET A 386 -10.67 -0.73 4.42
CA MET A 386 -9.48 0.12 4.54
C MET A 386 -8.24 -0.75 4.68
N GLY A 387 -7.24 -0.51 3.84
CA GLY A 387 -5.92 -1.13 3.93
C GLY A 387 -5.04 -0.44 4.97
N ASP A 388 -3.76 -0.27 4.66
CA ASP A 388 -2.80 0.39 5.55
C ASP A 388 -3.22 1.82 5.92
N TYR A 389 -3.70 2.57 4.92
CA TYR A 389 -4.15 3.95 5.07
C TYR A 389 -5.54 4.14 4.46
N ALA A 390 -6.42 4.85 5.14
CA ALA A 390 -7.62 5.41 4.52
C ALA A 390 -7.96 6.70 5.24
N ALA A 391 -7.08 7.68 5.07
CA ALA A 391 -7.06 8.88 5.86
C ALA A 391 -7.12 10.13 4.98
N SER A 392 -7.64 11.21 5.55
CA SER A 392 -7.89 12.47 4.85
C SER A 392 -8.74 12.26 3.60
N GLY A 393 -8.27 12.55 2.38
CA GLY A 393 -9.01 12.25 1.15
C GLY A 393 -9.44 10.78 1.05
N GLY A 394 -8.63 9.84 1.55
CA GLY A 394 -9.00 8.42 1.64
C GLY A 394 -10.20 8.18 2.57
N TYR A 395 -10.30 8.90 3.70
CA TYR A 395 -11.47 8.85 4.57
C TYR A 395 -12.66 9.59 3.94
N TYR A 396 -12.40 10.68 3.22
CA TYR A 396 -13.42 11.45 2.50
C TYR A 396 -14.20 10.57 1.53
N ILE A 397 -13.51 9.82 0.67
CA ILE A 397 -14.19 8.93 -0.29
C ILE A 397 -14.87 7.73 0.38
N SER A 398 -14.54 7.46 1.66
CA SER A 398 -15.03 6.31 2.41
C SER A 398 -16.25 6.63 3.28
N CYS A 399 -16.35 7.88 3.80
CA CYS A 399 -17.23 8.20 4.93
C CYS A 399 -18.72 8.01 4.65
N VAL A 400 -19.13 7.99 3.37
CA VAL A 400 -20.53 7.84 2.94
C VAL A 400 -20.98 6.40 2.70
N ALA A 401 -20.07 5.42 2.78
CA ALA A 401 -20.38 4.00 2.57
C ALA A 401 -21.49 3.47 3.52
N ASP A 402 -22.10 2.34 3.19
CA ASP A 402 -23.05 1.66 4.08
C ASP A 402 -22.36 1.08 5.32
N THR A 403 -21.11 0.66 5.17
CA THR A 403 -20.29 0.10 6.24
C THR A 403 -18.82 0.31 5.92
N ILE A 404 -18.03 0.66 6.92
CA ILE A 404 -16.59 0.83 6.85
C ILE A 404 -15.93 -0.22 7.74
N VAL A 405 -15.06 -1.02 7.14
CA VAL A 405 -14.24 -2.04 7.79
C VAL A 405 -12.78 -1.59 7.74
N ALA A 406 -12.07 -1.71 8.85
CA ALA A 406 -10.63 -1.40 8.93
C ALA A 406 -9.90 -2.38 9.84
N GLU A 407 -8.63 -2.66 9.58
CA GLU A 407 -7.81 -3.38 10.54
C GLU A 407 -7.57 -2.52 11.80
N PRO A 408 -7.37 -3.12 12.99
CA PRO A 408 -7.05 -2.38 14.21
C PRO A 408 -5.89 -1.39 14.04
N THR A 409 -4.87 -1.75 13.25
CA THR A 409 -3.69 -0.92 12.99
C THR A 409 -3.79 -0.04 11.74
N THR A 410 -4.89 -0.07 10.98
CA THR A 410 -5.12 0.87 9.86
C THR A 410 -5.04 2.30 10.37
N LEU A 411 -4.47 3.21 9.57
CA LEU A 411 -4.48 4.63 9.88
C LEU A 411 -5.54 5.35 9.06
N THR A 412 -6.51 5.95 9.76
CA THR A 412 -7.67 6.61 9.18
C THR A 412 -7.94 7.97 9.86
N GLY A 413 -9.11 8.57 9.60
CA GLY A 413 -9.45 9.91 10.05
C GLY A 413 -8.69 10.97 9.27
N SER A 414 -7.90 11.80 9.94
CA SER A 414 -7.22 12.98 9.37
C SER A 414 -8.17 13.93 8.62
N ILE A 415 -9.36 14.10 9.19
CA ILE A 415 -10.41 15.00 8.70
C ILE A 415 -9.92 16.44 8.91
N GLY A 416 -9.35 17.02 7.87
CA GLY A 416 -8.66 18.30 7.91
C GLY A 416 -8.02 18.60 6.55
N ILE A 417 -7.82 19.87 6.26
CA ILE A 417 -7.42 20.36 4.94
C ILE A 417 -6.28 21.38 5.06
N PHE A 418 -5.37 21.38 4.10
CA PHE A 418 -4.31 22.37 4.01
C PHE A 418 -4.00 22.72 2.57
N GLY A 419 -3.37 23.88 2.38
CA GLY A 419 -2.68 24.26 1.17
C GLY A 419 -1.28 24.74 1.49
N ILE A 420 -0.33 24.38 0.63
CA ILE A 420 1.07 24.75 0.74
C ILE A 420 1.55 25.25 -0.63
N ILE A 421 2.12 26.45 -0.67
CA ILE A 421 2.59 27.07 -1.89
C ILE A 421 4.02 27.61 -1.65
N PRO A 422 5.00 27.22 -2.48
CA PRO A 422 6.35 27.76 -2.34
C PRO A 422 6.40 29.24 -2.77
N ASN A 423 7.16 30.03 -2.03
CA ASN A 423 7.63 31.36 -2.39
C ASN A 423 9.14 31.25 -2.65
N VAL A 424 9.53 31.37 -3.91
CA VAL A 424 10.92 31.26 -4.37
C VAL A 424 11.61 32.61 -4.49
N LYS A 425 11.00 33.71 -4.01
CA LYS A 425 11.59 35.05 -4.08
C LYS A 425 13.02 35.10 -3.52
N GLY A 426 13.25 34.46 -2.37
CA GLY A 426 14.57 34.44 -1.76
C GLY A 426 15.61 33.71 -2.60
N LEU A 427 15.20 32.70 -3.38
CA LEU A 427 16.05 31.98 -4.32
C LEU A 427 16.36 32.86 -5.52
N THR A 428 15.35 33.47 -6.13
CA THR A 428 15.51 34.36 -7.30
C THR A 428 16.41 35.54 -6.99
N ASP A 429 16.25 36.15 -5.81
CA ASP A 429 17.10 37.25 -5.35
C ASP A 429 18.58 36.79 -5.24
N LYS A 430 18.84 35.56 -4.79
CA LYS A 430 20.20 35.00 -4.67
C LYS A 430 20.87 34.75 -6.02
N ILE A 431 20.09 34.39 -7.04
CA ILE A 431 20.60 34.09 -8.39
C ILE A 431 20.48 35.28 -9.36
N GLY A 432 20.10 36.46 -8.88
CA GLY A 432 20.03 37.68 -9.67
C GLY A 432 18.86 37.74 -10.64
N LEU A 433 17.77 37.02 -10.38
CA LEU A 433 16.54 37.10 -11.15
C LEU A 433 15.57 38.10 -10.51
N SER A 434 15.11 39.05 -11.33
CA SER A 434 14.09 40.03 -10.95
C SER A 434 12.76 39.72 -11.63
N TYR A 435 11.67 39.97 -10.92
CA TYR A 435 10.32 39.83 -11.43
C TYR A 435 9.64 41.20 -11.48
N ASP A 436 9.11 41.57 -12.64
CA ASP A 436 8.33 42.79 -12.87
C ASP A 436 7.00 42.40 -13.53
N VAL A 437 5.90 43.05 -13.14
CA VAL A 437 4.56 42.67 -13.55
C VAL A 437 3.67 43.88 -13.80
N VAL A 438 2.98 43.85 -14.93
CA VAL A 438 1.89 44.77 -15.25
C VAL A 438 0.58 44.01 -15.15
N LYS A 439 -0.37 44.54 -14.38
CA LYS A 439 -1.62 43.85 -14.06
C LYS A 439 -2.82 44.61 -14.63
N THR A 440 -3.75 43.90 -15.25
CA THR A 440 -5.05 44.46 -15.64
C THR A 440 -5.99 44.60 -14.44
N ASN A 441 -5.84 43.73 -13.44
CA ASN A 441 -6.69 43.65 -12.24
C ASN A 441 -5.84 43.31 -11.02
N LYS A 442 -6.35 43.63 -9.82
CA LYS A 442 -5.65 43.49 -8.53
C LYS A 442 -4.96 42.12 -8.33
N TYR A 443 -5.63 41.02 -8.69
CA TYR A 443 -5.17 39.64 -8.47
C TYR A 443 -4.71 38.94 -9.76
N ALA A 444 -4.41 39.68 -10.84
CA ALA A 444 -4.09 39.08 -12.14
C ALA A 444 -2.81 38.22 -12.15
N ASP A 445 -1.97 38.34 -11.12
CA ASP A 445 -0.76 37.55 -10.90
C ASP A 445 -0.88 36.63 -9.66
N PHE A 446 -2.10 36.32 -9.22
CA PHE A 446 -2.35 35.38 -8.14
C PHE A 446 -1.74 34.00 -8.46
N GLY A 447 -1.17 33.35 -7.45
CA GLY A 447 -0.50 32.06 -7.60
C GLY A 447 0.96 32.16 -8.08
N ASN A 448 1.47 33.38 -8.30
CA ASN A 448 2.87 33.56 -8.64
C ASN A 448 3.79 33.25 -7.45
N ILE A 449 4.66 32.24 -7.64
CA ILE A 449 5.62 31.77 -6.63
C ILE A 449 6.85 32.70 -6.48
N MET A 450 7.08 33.66 -7.39
CA MET A 450 8.22 34.58 -7.37
C MET A 450 8.04 35.74 -6.37
N ARG A 451 6.89 35.81 -5.69
CA ARG A 451 6.60 36.76 -4.61
C ARG A 451 5.75 36.09 -3.52
N PRO A 452 5.77 36.60 -2.28
CA PRO A 452 4.80 36.18 -1.28
C PRO A 452 3.37 36.60 -1.67
N PHE A 453 2.38 35.89 -1.13
CA PHE A 453 0.98 36.32 -1.18
C PHE A 453 0.78 37.57 -0.32
N ASN A 454 0.00 38.51 -0.81
CA ASN A 454 -0.41 39.66 0.00
C ASN A 454 -1.54 39.27 0.99
N GLU A 455 -1.85 40.16 1.93
CA GLU A 455 -2.82 39.89 2.99
C GLU A 455 -4.23 39.53 2.47
N ASP A 456 -4.68 40.17 1.39
CA ASP A 456 -5.97 39.88 0.78
C ASP A 456 -5.98 38.48 0.13
N GLU A 457 -4.92 38.13 -0.61
CA GLU A 457 -4.76 36.81 -1.23
C GLU A 457 -4.68 35.71 -0.16
N ARG A 458 -3.96 35.97 0.94
CA ARG A 458 -3.89 35.06 2.09
C ARG A 458 -5.26 34.84 2.72
N SER A 459 -6.05 35.90 2.84
CA SER A 459 -7.40 35.84 3.39
C SER A 459 -8.36 35.06 2.48
N LEU A 460 -8.27 35.26 1.16
CA LEU A 460 -9.04 34.49 0.17
C LEU A 460 -8.68 33.00 0.20
N LEU A 461 -7.39 32.67 0.26
CA LEU A 461 -6.93 31.29 0.38
C LEU A 461 -7.40 30.64 1.70
N GLN A 462 -7.27 31.34 2.82
CA GLN A 462 -7.74 30.82 4.11
C GLN A 462 -9.27 30.62 4.13
N MET A 463 -10.04 31.50 3.50
CA MET A 463 -11.49 31.34 3.34
C MET A 463 -11.81 30.05 2.57
N MET A 464 -11.13 29.82 1.44
CA MET A 464 -11.31 28.60 0.63
C MET A 464 -10.94 27.32 1.40
N ILE A 465 -9.84 27.33 2.16
CA ILE A 465 -9.46 26.21 3.05
C ILE A 465 -10.53 26.00 4.14
N THR A 466 -11.08 27.07 4.72
CA THR A 466 -12.10 26.97 5.76
C THR A 466 -13.40 26.38 5.22
N GLU A 467 -13.85 26.81 4.05
CA GLU A 467 -15.02 26.25 3.36
C GLU A 467 -14.82 24.77 2.97
N GLY A 468 -13.61 24.41 2.52
CA GLY A 468 -13.26 23.03 2.23
C GLY A 468 -13.30 22.13 3.46
N TYR A 469 -12.84 22.62 4.63
CA TYR A 469 -12.95 21.91 5.90
C TYR A 469 -14.42 21.73 6.31
N ASP A 470 -15.20 22.80 6.24
CA ASP A 470 -16.62 22.81 6.54
C ASP A 470 -17.39 21.75 5.74
N THR A 471 -17.10 21.71 4.44
CA THR A 471 -17.65 20.70 3.53
C THR A 471 -17.23 19.31 3.96
N PHE A 472 -15.93 19.06 4.19
CA PHE A 472 -15.44 17.73 4.55
C PHE A 472 -16.05 17.22 5.88
N VAL A 473 -16.12 18.06 6.91
CA VAL A 473 -16.79 17.73 8.18
C VAL A 473 -18.27 17.42 7.93
N SER A 474 -18.97 18.21 7.12
CA SER A 474 -20.38 17.98 6.78
C SER A 474 -20.60 16.65 6.06
N ARG A 475 -19.67 16.25 5.18
CA ARG A 475 -19.70 14.99 4.44
C ARG A 475 -19.46 13.78 5.35
N CYS A 476 -18.57 13.92 6.32
CA CYS A 476 -18.38 12.94 7.38
C CYS A 476 -19.62 12.83 8.27
N ALA A 477 -20.18 13.96 8.70
CA ALA A 477 -21.39 14.01 9.52
C ALA A 477 -22.57 13.31 8.82
N GLU A 478 -22.78 13.61 7.54
CA GLU A 478 -23.80 12.97 6.70
C GLU A 478 -23.59 11.44 6.62
N GLY A 479 -22.38 11.02 6.26
CA GLY A 479 -22.08 9.60 6.02
C GLY A 479 -22.04 8.74 7.28
N ARG A 480 -21.67 9.33 8.43
CA ARG A 480 -21.55 8.65 9.73
C ARG A 480 -22.77 8.84 10.62
N HIS A 481 -23.80 9.55 10.13
CA HIS A 481 -25.01 9.88 10.89
C HIS A 481 -24.71 10.56 12.25
N MET A 482 -23.72 11.47 12.24
CA MET A 482 -23.29 12.24 13.40
C MET A 482 -23.61 13.72 13.19
N THR A 483 -23.68 14.49 14.28
CA THR A 483 -23.74 15.95 14.14
C THR A 483 -22.38 16.48 13.69
N LYS A 484 -22.40 17.64 13.01
CA LYS A 484 -21.17 18.30 12.57
C LYS A 484 -20.24 18.60 13.76
N GLU A 485 -20.80 19.07 14.86
CA GLU A 485 -20.09 19.37 16.10
C GLU A 485 -19.46 18.12 16.74
N ALA A 486 -20.06 16.94 16.54
CA ALA A 486 -19.49 15.69 17.02
C ALA A 486 -18.29 15.26 16.17
N ILE A 487 -18.37 15.43 14.85
CA ILE A 487 -17.23 15.21 13.95
C ILE A 487 -16.10 16.19 14.25
N GLU A 488 -16.38 17.48 14.41
CA GLU A 488 -15.36 18.50 14.69
C GLU A 488 -14.51 18.16 15.92
N LYS A 489 -15.12 17.62 16.98
CA LYS A 489 -14.41 17.19 18.20
C LYS A 489 -13.38 16.07 17.98
N ILE A 490 -13.58 15.25 16.96
CA ILE A 490 -12.72 14.11 16.62
C ILE A 490 -11.96 14.32 15.31
N ALA A 491 -12.12 15.49 14.67
CA ALA A 491 -11.50 15.89 13.42
C ALA A 491 -10.21 16.68 13.68
N GLU A 492 -10.15 17.96 13.28
CA GLU A 492 -8.99 18.83 13.43
C GLU A 492 -7.70 18.28 12.78
N GLY A 493 -7.84 17.44 11.75
CA GLY A 493 -6.75 16.80 11.03
C GLY A 493 -6.12 15.60 11.75
N ARG A 494 -6.68 15.15 12.88
CA ARG A 494 -6.11 14.09 13.72
C ARG A 494 -6.18 12.71 13.06
N VAL A 495 -5.06 12.00 13.06
CA VAL A 495 -4.97 10.61 12.60
C VAL A 495 -5.39 9.67 13.72
N TRP A 496 -6.18 8.64 13.39
CA TRP A 496 -6.64 7.61 14.32
C TRP A 496 -6.26 6.21 13.82
N THR A 497 -5.99 5.29 14.74
CA THR A 497 -5.95 3.86 14.41
C THR A 497 -7.35 3.33 14.14
N GLY A 498 -7.50 2.26 13.36
CA GLY A 498 -8.80 1.62 13.09
C GLY A 498 -9.52 1.22 14.37
N GLU A 499 -8.79 0.72 15.36
CA GLU A 499 -9.31 0.42 16.70
C GLU A 499 -9.96 1.65 17.37
N THR A 500 -9.26 2.79 17.33
CA THR A 500 -9.78 4.04 17.92
C THR A 500 -10.91 4.61 17.08
N ALA A 501 -10.80 4.57 15.76
CA ALA A 501 -11.81 5.05 14.83
C ALA A 501 -13.15 4.32 14.99
N LYS A 502 -13.13 3.01 15.29
CA LYS A 502 -14.35 2.26 15.63
C LYS A 502 -15.00 2.79 16.91
N LYS A 503 -14.22 3.02 17.96
CA LYS A 503 -14.72 3.59 19.24
C LYS A 503 -15.34 4.98 19.06
N LEU A 504 -14.86 5.75 18.07
CA LEU A 504 -15.34 7.09 17.75
C LEU A 504 -16.50 7.13 16.72
N GLY A 505 -16.93 5.98 16.18
CA GLY A 505 -17.98 5.89 15.16
C GLY A 505 -17.54 6.23 13.73
N LEU A 506 -16.23 6.47 13.51
CA LEU A 506 -15.66 6.73 12.19
C LEU A 506 -15.54 5.45 11.34
N VAL A 507 -15.42 4.30 11.99
CA VAL A 507 -15.38 2.94 11.40
C VAL A 507 -16.48 2.10 12.04
N ASP A 508 -17.08 1.19 11.28
CA ASP A 508 -18.17 0.34 11.77
C ASP A 508 -17.64 -0.98 12.33
N GLU A 509 -16.73 -1.65 11.61
CA GLU A 509 -16.21 -2.97 11.98
C GLU A 509 -14.70 -3.08 11.88
N LEU A 510 -14.12 -4.00 12.67
CA LEU A 510 -12.71 -4.34 12.58
C LEU A 510 -12.53 -5.59 11.71
N GLY A 511 -11.52 -5.57 10.84
CA GLY A 511 -11.13 -6.68 9.97
C GLY A 511 -10.62 -6.22 8.60
N GLY A 512 -10.38 -7.19 7.73
CA GLY A 512 -9.86 -6.97 6.38
C GLY A 512 -10.90 -7.09 5.27
N ILE A 513 -10.41 -7.40 4.07
CA ILE A 513 -11.24 -7.54 2.87
C ILE A 513 -12.30 -8.66 2.97
N ASP A 514 -11.99 -9.78 3.61
CA ASP A 514 -12.92 -10.91 3.74
C ASP A 514 -14.16 -10.51 4.55
N LYS A 515 -13.96 -9.78 5.66
CA LYS A 515 -15.06 -9.24 6.46
C LYS A 515 -15.93 -8.26 5.66
N ALA A 516 -15.31 -7.44 4.81
CA ALA A 516 -16.04 -6.52 3.94
C ALA A 516 -16.85 -7.26 2.87
N LEU A 517 -16.32 -8.35 2.31
CA LEU A 517 -17.02 -9.23 1.36
C LEU A 517 -18.23 -9.90 2.01
N ASP A 518 -18.08 -10.45 3.22
CA ASP A 518 -19.18 -11.07 3.97
C ASP A 518 -20.34 -10.08 4.19
N ILE A 519 -20.00 -8.85 4.61
CA ILE A 519 -20.99 -7.79 4.84
C ILE A 519 -21.65 -7.38 3.52
N ALA A 520 -20.88 -7.28 2.43
CA ALA A 520 -21.40 -6.94 1.11
C ALA A 520 -22.40 -7.98 0.60
N VAL A 521 -22.08 -9.26 0.73
CA VAL A 521 -22.96 -10.38 0.37
C VAL A 521 -24.23 -10.37 1.22
N ALA A 522 -24.09 -10.22 2.54
CA ALA A 522 -25.22 -10.18 3.46
C ALA A 522 -26.18 -9.01 3.16
N LYS A 523 -25.64 -7.81 2.88
CA LYS A 523 -26.46 -6.63 2.54
C LYS A 523 -27.08 -6.73 1.15
N ALA A 524 -26.45 -7.43 0.21
CA ALA A 524 -27.04 -7.68 -1.10
C ALA A 524 -28.16 -8.74 -1.06
N GLY A 525 -28.18 -9.58 -0.02
CA GLY A 525 -29.18 -10.65 0.12
C GLY A 525 -29.06 -11.70 -0.99
N ILE A 526 -27.83 -12.02 -1.40
CA ILE A 526 -27.55 -12.94 -2.50
C ILE A 526 -26.95 -14.26 -2.00
N GLU A 527 -27.29 -15.34 -2.70
CA GLU A 527 -26.65 -16.65 -2.58
C GLU A 527 -25.99 -16.98 -3.91
N GLY A 528 -24.79 -17.57 -3.86
CA GLY A 528 -23.98 -17.81 -5.05
C GLY A 528 -23.53 -16.49 -5.70
N TYR A 529 -22.22 -16.29 -5.78
CA TYR A 529 -21.67 -15.09 -6.41
C TYR A 529 -20.26 -15.34 -6.92
N THR A 530 -19.83 -14.46 -7.82
CA THR A 530 -18.43 -14.34 -8.21
C THR A 530 -17.86 -13.01 -7.72
N VAL A 531 -16.70 -13.05 -7.09
CA VAL A 531 -15.93 -11.85 -6.76
C VAL A 531 -15.12 -11.43 -7.98
N VAL A 532 -15.31 -10.19 -8.44
CA VAL A 532 -14.58 -9.65 -9.59
C VAL A 532 -13.84 -8.39 -9.15
N SER A 533 -12.54 -8.32 -9.44
CA SER A 533 -11.68 -7.20 -9.04
C SER A 533 -11.54 -6.16 -10.14
N TYR A 534 -11.66 -4.90 -9.76
CA TYR A 534 -11.61 -3.71 -10.61
C TYR A 534 -10.57 -2.70 -10.09
N PRO A 535 -9.94 -1.90 -10.97
CA PRO A 535 -9.87 -2.12 -12.42
C PRO A 535 -9.23 -3.49 -12.75
N ALA A 536 -9.40 -4.00 -13.97
CA ALA A 536 -8.69 -5.22 -14.37
C ALA A 536 -7.17 -4.98 -14.30
N LYS A 537 -6.38 -6.01 -13.96
CA LYS A 537 -4.91 -5.94 -14.10
C LYS A 537 -4.61 -5.71 -15.59
N GLN A 538 -3.68 -4.81 -15.90
CA GLN A 538 -3.23 -4.64 -17.28
C GLN A 538 -2.50 -5.92 -17.70
N ASP A 539 -2.78 -6.42 -18.91
CA ASP A 539 -2.01 -7.51 -19.47
C ASP A 539 -0.60 -7.05 -19.86
N PHE A 540 0.34 -7.98 -19.90
CA PHE A 540 1.75 -7.75 -20.27
C PHE A 540 1.92 -6.86 -21.51
N PHE A 541 1.11 -7.04 -22.56
CA PHE A 541 1.28 -6.32 -23.82
C PHE A 541 0.81 -4.86 -23.70
N SER A 542 -0.33 -4.66 -23.04
CA SER A 542 -0.83 -3.32 -22.69
C SER A 542 0.18 -2.57 -21.82
N SER A 543 0.72 -3.22 -20.79
CA SER A 543 1.75 -2.67 -19.89
C SER A 543 3.04 -2.29 -20.64
N LEU A 544 3.48 -3.12 -21.60
CA LEU A 544 4.68 -2.85 -22.40
C LEU A 544 4.51 -1.62 -23.31
N LEU A 545 3.33 -1.44 -23.90
CA LEU A 545 3.02 -0.28 -24.75
C LEU A 545 2.93 1.03 -23.96
N ASP A 546 2.45 0.95 -22.71
CA ASP A 546 2.28 2.11 -21.83
C ASP A 546 3.61 2.52 -21.13
N THR A 547 4.59 1.61 -21.05
CA THR A 547 5.87 1.87 -20.37
C THR A 547 6.77 2.82 -21.17
N LYS A 548 7.02 4.03 -20.64
CA LYS A 548 7.98 4.99 -21.21
C LYS A 548 9.42 4.74 -20.69
N PRO A 549 10.41 4.37 -21.55
CA PRO A 549 11.74 3.92 -21.11
C PRO A 549 12.54 4.95 -20.30
N THR A 550 12.39 6.24 -20.58
CA THR A 550 13.16 7.32 -19.94
C THR A 550 12.80 7.51 -18.47
N ASN A 551 11.53 7.31 -18.10
CA ASN A 551 11.07 7.55 -16.73
C ASN A 551 11.48 6.41 -15.78
N TYR A 552 11.52 5.18 -16.30
CA TYR A 552 11.91 4.00 -15.52
C TYR A 552 13.36 4.08 -15.04
N VAL A 553 14.30 4.34 -15.95
CA VAL A 553 15.75 4.41 -15.63
C VAL A 553 16.04 5.51 -14.60
N GLU A 554 15.43 6.69 -14.76
CA GLU A 554 15.58 7.78 -13.79
C GLU A 554 15.05 7.39 -12.40
N SER A 555 13.88 6.72 -12.36
CA SER A 555 13.26 6.31 -11.10
C SER A 555 14.07 5.24 -10.35
N GLN A 556 14.59 4.21 -11.05
CA GLN A 556 15.41 3.15 -10.45
C GLN A 556 16.71 3.72 -9.88
N LEU A 557 17.33 4.66 -10.61
CA LEU A 557 18.60 5.26 -10.25
C LEU A 557 18.46 6.19 -9.04
N LEU A 558 17.35 6.94 -8.94
CA LEU A 558 17.04 7.73 -7.75
C LEU A 558 16.67 6.86 -6.55
N LYS A 559 15.87 5.80 -6.73
CA LYS A 559 15.55 4.83 -5.67
C LYS A 559 16.81 4.18 -5.11
N SER A 560 17.70 3.71 -5.98
CA SER A 560 18.98 3.10 -5.59
C SER A 560 19.88 4.04 -4.78
N LYS A 561 19.95 5.33 -5.17
CA LYS A 561 20.81 6.31 -4.49
C LYS A 561 20.23 6.87 -3.20
N LEU A 562 18.91 7.03 -3.13
CA LEU A 562 18.24 7.67 -1.98
C LEU A 562 17.70 6.64 -0.96
N GLY A 563 17.60 5.36 -1.32
CA GLY A 563 17.09 4.30 -0.43
C GLY A 563 15.73 4.66 0.16
N GLU A 564 15.56 4.44 1.47
CA GLU A 564 14.35 4.80 2.20
C GLU A 564 14.01 6.30 2.18
N PHE A 565 14.99 7.17 1.92
CA PHE A 565 14.73 8.61 1.82
C PHE A 565 14.08 8.99 0.49
N TYR A 566 14.10 8.11 -0.52
CA TYR A 566 13.51 8.38 -1.84
C TYR A 566 12.06 8.85 -1.73
N GLN A 567 11.24 8.18 -0.92
CA GLN A 567 9.83 8.54 -0.72
C GLN A 567 9.66 9.93 -0.09
N GLN A 568 10.52 10.27 0.88
CA GLN A 568 10.49 11.58 1.54
C GLN A 568 10.86 12.72 0.57
N PHE A 569 11.78 12.47 -0.37
CA PHE A 569 12.13 13.41 -1.43
C PHE A 569 11.14 13.40 -2.60
N GLY A 570 10.37 12.32 -2.80
CA GLY A 570 9.31 12.25 -3.82
C GLY A 570 8.22 13.30 -3.63
N LEU A 571 7.90 13.65 -2.38
CA LEU A 571 6.99 14.76 -2.07
C LEU A 571 7.47 16.09 -2.64
N LEU A 572 8.79 16.37 -2.58
CA LEU A 572 9.39 17.58 -3.13
C LEU A 572 9.33 17.59 -4.67
N LYS A 573 9.48 16.43 -5.32
CA LYS A 573 9.40 16.29 -6.79
C LYS A 573 8.01 16.67 -7.31
N ASN A 574 6.96 16.38 -6.54
CA ASN A 574 5.56 16.51 -6.99
C ASN A 574 4.88 17.83 -6.57
N LEU A 575 5.55 18.72 -5.82
CA LEU A 575 4.96 19.98 -5.35
C LEU A 575 4.43 20.89 -6.47
N GLN A 576 4.99 20.80 -7.69
CA GLN A 576 4.56 21.59 -8.84
C GLN A 576 3.34 20.98 -9.57
N GLU A 577 3.12 19.67 -9.46
CA GLU A 577 2.04 18.93 -10.13
C GLU A 577 0.85 18.62 -9.19
N GLN A 578 1.02 18.80 -7.88
CA GLN A 578 -0.02 18.55 -6.90
C GLN A 578 -1.08 19.66 -6.86
N SER A 579 -2.32 19.26 -6.54
CA SER A 579 -3.38 20.21 -6.23
C SER A 579 -2.96 21.08 -5.03
N MET A 580 -3.19 22.39 -5.15
CA MET A 580 -2.86 23.36 -4.10
C MET A 580 -3.64 23.11 -2.82
N ILE A 581 -4.80 22.46 -2.90
CA ILE A 581 -5.67 22.16 -1.75
C ILE A 581 -5.72 20.66 -1.55
N GLN A 582 -5.22 20.24 -0.40
CA GLN A 582 -5.01 18.84 -0.09
C GLN A 582 -5.76 18.42 1.17
N ALA A 583 -6.43 17.28 1.04
CA ALA A 583 -6.82 16.42 2.14
C ALA A 583 -5.83 15.24 2.15
N ARG A 584 -4.65 15.43 2.75
CA ARG A 584 -3.58 14.41 2.83
C ARG A 584 -3.05 14.21 4.25
N ILE A 585 -2.65 12.99 4.62
CA ILE A 585 -1.96 12.70 5.89
C ILE A 585 -0.53 13.26 5.93
N PRO A 586 0.07 13.37 7.14
CA PRO A 586 1.27 14.18 7.27
C PRO A 586 2.57 13.63 6.68
N PHE A 587 2.68 12.33 6.49
CA PHE A 587 3.85 11.67 5.90
C PHE A 587 3.49 10.21 5.55
N GLU A 588 4.22 9.60 4.61
CA GLU A 588 4.31 8.14 4.57
C GLU A 588 5.07 7.70 5.83
N LEU A 589 4.38 6.97 6.70
CA LEU A 589 4.84 6.65 8.03
C LEU A 589 5.98 5.64 7.95
N ASN A 590 7.23 6.12 7.98
CA ASN A 590 8.41 5.28 8.23
C ASN A 590 8.42 4.91 9.72
N ILE A 591 7.53 3.98 10.07
CA ILE A 591 7.44 3.33 11.37
C ILE A 591 8.53 2.25 11.38
N LYS A 592 9.58 2.47 12.17
CA LYS A 592 10.71 1.54 12.28
C LYS A 592 10.65 0.73 13.54
#